data_AF-A0A3D8VMW0-F1
#
_entry.id   AF-A0A3D8VMW0-F1
#
_cell.length_a   1.000
_cell.length_b   1.000
_cell.length_c   1.000
_cell.angle_alpha   90.00
_cell.angle_beta   90.00
_cell.angle_gamma   90.00
#
_symmetry.space_group_name_H-M   'P 1'
#
loop_
_entity.id
_entity.type
_entity.pdbx_description
1 polymer ?
#
loop_
_entity_poly.entity_id
_entity_poly.type
_entity_poly.pdbx_seq_one_letter_code
_entity_poly.pdbx_strand_id
1 'polypeptide(L)' 'MPPTPLTHKEIKIILDTADWIIARGGRSQLAKILKGSKEKKLLEFDLDESPGYGFYKNEKLEDVTKKINWMIKRDFIEL' A
#
# COMPACT_ATOMS: atom_id res chain seq x y z
N MET A 1 13.28 13.56 7.64
CA MET A 1 14.01 12.31 7.89
C MET A 1 13.81 11.39 6.69
N PRO A 2 14.85 10.70 6.18
CA PRO A 2 14.63 9.65 5.19
C PRO A 2 13.74 8.56 5.80
N PRO A 3 12.93 7.84 5.01
CA PRO A 3 12.14 6.74 5.55
C PRO A 3 13.10 5.72 6.17
N THR A 4 12.89 5.42 7.45
CA THR A 4 13.51 4.26 8.11
C THR A 4 13.35 3.03 7.21
N PRO A 5 14.35 2.14 7.12
CA PRO A 5 14.21 0.93 6.32
C PRO A 5 12.97 0.16 6.80
N LEU A 6 12.10 -0.19 5.84
CA LEU A 6 10.89 -0.95 6.10
C LEU A 6 11.29 -2.31 6.68
N THR A 7 10.52 -2.77 7.67
CA THR A 7 10.68 -4.13 8.19
C THR A 7 10.26 -5.15 7.12
N HIS A 8 10.78 -6.38 7.20
CA HIS A 8 10.37 -7.47 6.30
C HIS A 8 8.85 -7.67 6.25
N LYS A 9 8.16 -7.47 7.38
CA LYS A 9 6.71 -7.56 7.46
C LYS A 9 6.02 -6.47 6.65
N GLU A 10 6.51 -5.23 6.76
CA GLU A 10 5.98 -4.10 5.99
C GLU A 10 6.20 -4.30 4.49
N ILE A 11 7.41 -4.71 4.09
CA ILE A 11 7.75 -4.99 2.69
C ILE A 11 6.82 -6.08 2.14
N LYS A 12 6.67 -7.19 2.86
CA LYS A 12 5.80 -8.30 2.45
C LYS A 12 4.35 -7.86 2.29
N ILE A 13 3.82 -7.09 3.24
CA ILE A 13 2.44 -6.62 3.16
C ILE A 13 2.23 -5.67 1.98
N ILE A 14 3.17 -4.75 1.74
CA ILE A 14 3.08 -3.84 0.59
C ILE A 14 3.13 -4.65 -0.72
N LEU A 15 3.99 -5.66 -0.84
CA LEU A 15 4.06 -6.54 -2.02
C LEU A 15 2.77 -7.35 -2.21
N ASP A 16 2.33 -8.08 -1.17
CA ASP A 16 1.09 -8.88 -1.22
C ASP A 16 -0.12 -8.01 -1.61
N THR A 17 -0.17 -6.75 -1.16
CA THR A 17 -1.25 -5.82 -1.50
C THR A 17 -1.07 -5.23 -2.90
N ALA A 18 0.17 -4.98 -3.34
CA ALA A 18 0.47 -4.50 -4.69
C ALA A 18 0.05 -5.55 -5.73
N ASP A 19 0.33 -6.83 -5.51
CA ASP A 19 -0.11 -7.92 -6.39
C ASP A 19 -1.63 -7.96 -6.58
N TRP A 20 -2.38 -7.67 -5.51
CA TRP A 20 -3.85 -7.58 -5.58
C TRP A 20 -4.37 -6.41 -6.43
N ILE A 21 -3.58 -5.34 -6.60
CA ILE A 21 -3.98 -4.15 -7.35
C ILE A 21 -3.28 -3.97 -8.70
N ILE A 22 -2.24 -4.75 -9.01
CA ILE A 22 -1.32 -4.53 -10.15
C ILE A 22 -2.02 -4.45 -11.51
N ALA A 23 -3.22 -5.02 -11.65
CA ALA A 23 -4.03 -4.92 -12.88
C ALA A 23 -5.18 -3.87 -12.82
N ARG A 24 -5.39 -3.21 -11.68
CA ARG A 24 -6.62 -2.45 -11.36
C ARG A 24 -6.39 -1.10 -10.68
N GLY A 25 -5.17 -0.80 -10.23
CA GLY A 25 -4.88 0.43 -9.50
C GLY A 25 -3.39 0.75 -9.38
N GLY A 26 -3.07 2.04 -9.31
CA GLY A 26 -1.69 2.53 -9.17
C GLY A 26 -1.31 2.92 -7.73
N ARG A 27 -0.17 3.62 -7.61
CA ARG A 27 0.41 4.08 -6.32
C ARG A 27 -0.60 4.69 -5.33
N SER A 28 -1.48 5.57 -5.82
CA SER A 28 -2.47 6.27 -4.97
C SER A 28 -3.48 5.30 -4.36
N GLN A 29 -3.88 4.29 -5.13
CA GLN A 29 -4.85 3.27 -4.71
C GLN A 29 -4.21 2.33 -3.68
N LEU A 30 -2.96 1.93 -3.90
CA LEU A 30 -2.17 1.17 -2.91
C LEU A 30 -2.11 1.88 -1.56
N ALA A 31 -1.78 3.18 -1.56
CA ALA A 31 -1.68 3.97 -0.34
C ALA A 31 -3.02 4.03 0.41
N LYS A 32 -4.12 4.16 -0.31
CA LYS A 32 -5.47 4.20 0.24
C LYS A 32 -5.89 2.87 0.86
N ILE A 33 -5.59 1.74 0.22
CA ILE A 33 -5.88 0.40 0.74
C ILE A 33 -5.09 0.14 2.01
N LEU A 34 -3.77 0.36 1.96
CA LEU A 34 -2.91 0.15 3.11
C LEU A 34 -3.30 1.05 4.30
N LYS A 35 -3.84 2.24 4.03
CA LYS A 35 -4.40 3.15 5.05
C LYS A 35 -5.77 2.71 5.56
N GLY A 36 -6.49 1.85 4.83
CA GLY A 36 -7.85 1.40 5.17
C GLY A 36 -8.92 2.40 4.74
N SER A 37 -8.74 3.06 3.59
CA SER A 37 -9.75 3.96 3.03
C SER A 37 -11.03 3.18 2.72
N LYS A 38 -12.19 3.77 3.05
CA LYS A 38 -13.53 3.18 2.80
C LYS A 38 -14.18 3.74 1.54
N GLU A 39 -13.37 4.07 0.53
CA GLU A 39 -13.91 4.54 -0.74
C GLU A 39 -14.74 3.43 -1.38
N LYS A 40 -15.96 3.77 -1.84
CA LYS A 40 -16.89 2.80 -2.44
C LYS A 40 -16.24 1.96 -3.54
N LYS A 41 -15.44 2.59 -4.40
CA LYS A 41 -14.70 1.91 -5.47
C LYS A 41 -13.70 0.86 -4.97
N LEU A 42 -13.18 0.97 -3.75
CA LEU A 42 -12.30 -0.05 -3.17
C LEU A 42 -13.09 -1.27 -2.70
N LEU A 43 -14.25 -1.02 -2.07
CA LEU A 43 -15.17 -2.06 -1.59
C LEU A 43 -15.85 -2.80 -2.75
N GLU A 44 -16.09 -2.13 -3.88
CA GLU A 44 -16.65 -2.75 -5.09
C GLU A 44 -15.73 -3.80 -5.74
N PHE A 45 -14.45 -3.82 -5.38
CA PHE A 45 -13.47 -4.79 -5.87
C PHE A 45 -12.96 -5.73 -4.78
N ASP A 46 -13.65 -5.81 -3.63
CA ASP A 46 -13.27 -6.61 -2.46
C ASP A 46 -11.83 -6.33 -2.00
N LEU A 47 -11.33 -5.10 -2.23
CA LEU A 47 -9.96 -4.72 -1.85
C LEU A 47 -9.81 -4.53 -0.34
N ASP A 48 -10.92 -4.49 0.40
CA ASP A 48 -10.93 -4.61 1.86
C ASP A 48 -10.61 -6.02 2.37
N GLU A 49 -10.70 -7.05 1.52
CA GLU A 49 -10.21 -8.40 1.84
C GLU A 49 -8.69 -8.54 1.65
N SER A 50 -8.02 -7.53 1.09
CA SER A 50 -6.58 -7.59 0.88
C SER A 50 -5.83 -7.69 2.22
N PRO A 51 -4.72 -8.47 2.28
CA PRO A 51 -3.98 -8.70 3.52
C PRO A 51 -3.37 -7.43 4.12
N GLY A 52 -3.19 -6.38 3.33
CA GLY A 52 -2.70 -5.09 3.77
C GLY A 52 -3.78 -4.04 4.08
N TYR A 53 -5.07 -4.35 3.91
CA TYR A 53 -6.12 -3.36 4.15
C TYR A 53 -6.07 -2.84 5.59
N GLY A 54 -5.92 -1.52 5.73
CA GLY A 54 -5.85 -0.87 7.04
C GLY A 54 -4.60 -1.20 7.87
N PHE A 55 -3.57 -1.81 7.29
CA PHE A 55 -2.31 -2.10 7.97
C PHE A 55 -1.66 -0.84 8.58
N TYR A 56 -1.73 0.28 7.85
CA TYR A 56 -1.28 1.61 8.30
C TYR A 56 -2.44 2.53 8.72
N LYS A 57 -3.54 1.98 9.27
CA LYS A 57 -4.71 2.77 9.70
C LYS A 57 -4.40 3.91 10.68
N ASN A 58 -3.28 3.84 11.41
CA ASN A 58 -2.87 4.87 12.37
C ASN A 58 -1.86 5.88 11.78
N GLU A 59 -1.32 5.64 10.58
CA GLU A 59 -0.35 6.54 9.96
C GLU A 59 -1.01 7.56 9.03
N LYS A 60 -0.31 8.64 8.69
CA LYS A 60 -0.78 9.59 7.68
C LYS A 60 -0.63 8.98 6.28
N LEU A 61 -1.55 9.30 5.37
CA LEU A 61 -1.51 8.83 3.99
C LEU A 61 -0.19 9.22 3.30
N GLU A 62 0.35 10.39 3.63
CA GLU A 62 1.66 10.86 3.13
C GLU A 62 2.80 9.93 3.55
N ASP A 63 2.79 9.44 4.79
CA ASP A 63 3.84 8.55 5.29
C ASP A 63 3.74 7.16 4.66
N VAL A 64 2.52 6.64 4.46
CA VAL A 64 2.29 5.41 3.68
C VAL A 64 2.78 5.58 2.24
N THR A 65 2.51 6.73 1.62
CA THR A 65 2.96 7.03 0.25
C THR A 65 4.49 7.10 0.17
N LYS A 66 5.17 7.64 1.20
CA LYS A 66 6.64 7.61 1.28
C LYS A 66 7.20 6.19 1.37
N LYS A 67 6.53 5.30 2.11
CA LYS A 67 6.91 3.87 2.21
C LYS A 67 6.80 3.17 0.84
N ILE A 68 5.71 3.40 0.11
CA ILE A 68 5.54 2.84 -1.24
C ILE A 68 6.60 3.41 -2.20
N ASN A 69 6.83 4.73 -2.19
CA ASN A 69 7.86 5.36 -3.02
C ASN A 69 9.27 4.81 -2.69
N TRP A 70 9.54 4.46 -1.44
CA TRP A 70 10.81 3.84 -1.04
C TRP A 70 10.99 2.45 -1.66
N MET A 71 9.89 1.69 -1.82
CA MET A 71 9.87 0.37 -2.47
C MET A 71 10.09 0.50 -3.99
N ILE A 72 9.40 1.44 -4.64
CA ILE A 72 9.58 1.73 -6.08
C ILE A 72 11.02 2.16 -6.37
N LYS A 73 11.59 3.06 -5.55
CA LYS A 73 12.99 3.53 -5.71
C LYS A 73 14.05 2.45 -5.54
N ARG A 74 13.69 1.28 -5.01
CA ARG A 74 14.57 0.13 -4.81
C ARG A 74 14.20 -1.03 -5.72
N ASP A 75 13.33 -0.80 -6.70
CA ASP A 75 12.89 -1.79 -7.68
C ASP A 75 12.24 -3.03 -7.05
N PHE A 76 11.63 -2.88 -5.87
CA PHE A 76 10.84 -3.95 -5.25
C PHE A 76 9.47 -4.13 -5.91
N ILE A 77 8.92 -3.05 -6.48
CA ILE A 77 7.60 -3.02 -7.12
C ILE A 77 7.62 -1.99 -8.24
N GLU A 78 7.01 -2.34 -9.37
CA GLU A 78 6.69 -1.44 -10.47
C GLU A 78 5.18 -1.18 -10.49
N LEU A 79 4.77 0.09 -10.49
CA LEU A 79 3.38 0.55 -10.37
C LEU A 79 3.11 1.76 -11.27
#